data_AF-A0ABD4ZGT0-F1
#
_entry.id   AF-A0ABD4ZGT0-F1
#
_cell.length_a   1.000
_cell.length_b   1.000
_cell.length_c   1.000
_cell.angle_alpha   90.00
_cell.angle_beta   90.00
_cell.angle_gamma   90.00
#
_symmetry.space_group_name_H-M   'P 1'
#
loop_
_entity.id
_entity.type
_entity.pdbx_description
1 polymer ?
#
loop_
_entity_poly.entity_id
_entity_poly.type
_entity_poly.pdbx_seq_one_letter_code
_entity_poly.pdbx_strand_id
1 'polypeptide(L)'
;MGKTSLLADITSNLVKKDNWIIVYLAMTNDLLETLIQIIYREAGSKIKKALNTIDEVKETPEIVNLASIYQIMVLKEYPINIMMTGLPKNVSELQNNDVLTFLLRSGRIPLGPLDAFDIQFRYQKAFERANKKISEANLMRMTKLTKGYAYAFQDLGYYVWKHATDHITESDIDDILPLFKNDLYKNAYTKIISELSPTDQKFLMIMAKSDNDVVEISHIRKQMNKSSNYVSQYRQRLIDSQVIIEAGYGKVSFSLPFMKEFLLKAAEFYNIGE
;
A
#
# COMPACT_ATOMS: atom_id res chain seq x y z
N MET A 1 -0.71 -1.18 -0.25
CA MET A 1 -0.88 -2.41 0.55
C MET A 1 0.34 -3.32 0.37
N GLY A 2 1.10 -3.65 1.43
CA GLY A 2 1.98 -4.84 1.52
C GLY A 2 3.12 -5.03 0.50
N LYS A 3 3.40 -4.07 -0.38
CA LYS A 3 4.32 -4.22 -1.52
C LYS A 3 5.74 -4.55 -1.05
N THR A 4 6.30 -3.71 -0.20
CA THR A 4 7.63 -3.88 0.39
C THR A 4 7.76 -5.21 1.14
N SER A 5 6.69 -5.68 1.81
CA SER A 5 6.68 -6.98 2.49
C SER A 5 6.66 -8.18 1.52
N LEU A 6 5.85 -8.12 0.45
CA LEU A 6 5.86 -9.16 -0.58
C LEU A 6 7.23 -9.26 -1.24
N LEU A 7 7.79 -8.11 -1.60
CA LEU A 7 9.12 -8.02 -2.20
C LEU A 7 10.16 -8.65 -1.27
N ALA A 8 10.20 -8.25 -0.01
CA ALA A 8 11.11 -8.83 0.98
C ALA A 8 11.00 -10.35 1.09
N ASP A 9 9.77 -10.91 1.02
CA ASP A 9 9.56 -12.36 1.07
C ASP A 9 10.08 -13.07 -0.19
N ILE A 10 9.77 -12.55 -1.39
CA ILE A 10 10.31 -13.04 -2.66
C ILE A 10 11.84 -13.01 -2.63
N THR A 11 12.42 -11.90 -2.18
CA THR A 11 13.87 -11.75 -2.05
C THR A 11 14.45 -12.78 -1.10
N SER A 12 13.84 -12.98 0.07
CA SER A 12 14.32 -13.95 1.07
C SER A 12 14.38 -15.39 0.55
N ASN A 13 13.50 -15.74 -0.39
CA ASN A 13 13.47 -17.05 -1.03
C ASN A 13 14.45 -17.17 -2.19
N LEU A 14 14.69 -16.10 -2.94
CA LEU A 14 15.66 -16.08 -4.04
C LEU A 14 17.11 -16.05 -3.54
N VAL A 15 17.39 -15.38 -2.41
CA VAL A 15 18.73 -15.35 -1.76
C VAL A 15 19.21 -16.76 -1.37
N LYS A 16 18.28 -17.71 -1.16
CA LYS A 16 18.62 -19.12 -0.85
C LYS A 16 19.14 -19.91 -2.06
N LYS A 17 19.15 -19.32 -3.26
CA LYS A 17 19.63 -19.95 -4.51
C LYS A 17 20.95 -19.32 -4.94
N ASP A 18 21.96 -20.13 -5.17
CA ASP A 18 23.34 -19.66 -5.44
C ASP A 18 23.54 -18.97 -6.80
N ASN A 19 22.56 -19.05 -7.70
CA ASN A 19 22.65 -18.55 -9.09
C ASN A 19 21.95 -17.21 -9.33
N TRP A 20 21.50 -16.53 -8.27
CA TRP A 20 20.74 -15.28 -8.38
C TRP A 20 21.45 -14.15 -7.64
N ILE A 21 21.76 -13.07 -8.36
CA ILE A 21 22.18 -11.79 -7.79
C ILE A 21 20.97 -10.88 -7.77
N ILE A 22 20.84 -10.12 -6.68
CA ILE A 22 19.67 -9.35 -6.34
C ILE A 22 20.20 -7.88 -6.20
N VAL A 23 19.56 -6.82 -6.81
CA VAL A 23 19.84 -5.32 -6.81
C VAL A 23 18.68 -4.21 -6.52
N TYR A 24 18.57 -3.48 -5.37
CA TYR A 24 17.43 -2.71 -4.80
C TYR A 24 17.72 -1.26 -5.15
N LEU A 25 16.79 -0.58 -5.79
CA LEU A 25 17.02 0.80 -6.23
C LEU A 25 15.94 1.68 -5.60
N ALA A 26 16.38 2.67 -4.86
CA ALA A 26 15.51 3.78 -4.47
C ALA A 26 15.39 4.74 -5.65
N MET A 27 14.22 5.34 -5.82
CA MET A 27 13.99 6.41 -6.80
C MET A 27 14.82 7.65 -6.42
N THR A 28 15.99 7.81 -7.03
CA THR A 28 16.87 8.99 -6.90
C THR A 28 17.24 9.53 -8.28
N ASN A 29 17.72 10.77 -8.33
CA ASN A 29 18.01 11.47 -9.59
C ASN A 29 19.08 10.79 -10.47
N ASP A 30 19.93 9.92 -9.89
CA ASP A 30 21.06 9.29 -10.59
C ASP A 30 20.96 7.76 -10.56
N LEU A 31 19.81 7.22 -10.95
CA LEU A 31 19.50 5.78 -10.92
C LEU A 31 20.49 4.94 -11.75
N LEU A 32 20.93 5.48 -12.90
CA LEU A 32 21.86 4.83 -13.83
C LEU A 32 23.30 4.82 -13.31
N GLU A 33 23.75 5.93 -12.74
CA GLU A 33 25.07 6.00 -12.12
C GLU A 33 25.12 5.08 -10.90
N THR A 34 24.06 5.05 -10.11
CA THR A 34 23.90 4.12 -8.99
C THR A 34 24.00 2.67 -9.48
N LEU A 35 23.23 2.29 -10.52
CA LEU A 35 23.26 0.95 -11.12
C LEU A 35 24.64 0.58 -11.68
N ILE A 36 25.31 1.49 -12.39
CA ILE A 36 26.64 1.27 -12.96
C ILE A 36 27.70 1.15 -11.85
N GLN A 37 27.66 2.00 -10.83
CA GLN A 37 28.57 1.91 -9.67
C GLN A 37 28.37 0.60 -8.91
N ILE A 38 27.13 0.11 -8.78
CA ILE A 38 26.83 -1.19 -8.14
C ILE A 38 27.39 -2.34 -8.99
N ILE A 39 27.09 -2.39 -10.29
CA ILE A 39 27.57 -3.44 -11.21
C ILE A 39 29.11 -3.46 -11.27
N TYR A 40 29.75 -2.29 -11.36
CA TYR A 40 31.22 -2.15 -11.41
C TYR A 40 31.89 -2.59 -10.10
N ARG A 41 31.23 -2.37 -8.96
CA ARG A 41 31.70 -2.76 -7.63
C ARG A 41 31.42 -4.23 -7.30
N GLU A 42 30.60 -4.91 -8.10
CA GLU A 42 30.21 -6.33 -7.96
C GLU A 42 30.89 -7.29 -8.95
N ALA A 43 31.97 -6.89 -9.61
CA ALA A 43 32.85 -7.82 -10.34
C ALA A 43 33.99 -8.33 -9.41
N GLY A 44 33.78 -9.49 -8.75
CA GLY A 44 34.79 -10.21 -7.95
C GLY A 44 34.54 -10.28 -6.43
N SER A 45 34.72 -11.47 -5.84
CA SER A 45 34.15 -11.96 -4.56
C SER A 45 34.29 -11.07 -3.31
N LYS A 46 33.22 -10.31 -2.99
CA LYS A 46 32.68 -9.98 -1.65
C LYS A 46 31.29 -9.30 -1.81
N ILE A 47 30.57 -9.82 -2.80
CA ILE A 47 29.27 -9.42 -3.35
C ILE A 47 28.18 -10.10 -2.54
N LYS A 48 28.05 -9.69 -1.28
CA LYS A 48 27.21 -10.38 -0.31
C LYS A 48 26.31 -9.47 0.50
N LYS A 49 26.06 -8.22 0.07
CA LYS A 49 25.22 -7.34 0.90
C LYS A 49 24.47 -6.21 0.21
N ALA A 50 24.22 -6.30 -1.09
CA ALA A 50 23.63 -5.17 -1.77
C ALA A 50 22.64 -5.65 -2.83
N LEU A 51 21.34 -5.37 -2.57
CA LEU A 51 20.35 -4.87 -3.54
C LEU A 51 19.28 -6.03 -4.00
N ASN A 52 18.01 -5.85 -4.55
CA ASN A 52 16.81 -6.59 -5.16
C ASN A 52 15.39 -6.01 -5.06
N THR A 53 15.04 -4.78 -5.48
CA THR A 53 13.67 -4.25 -5.80
C THR A 53 13.70 -2.72 -6.05
N ILE A 54 12.99 -2.21 -7.06
CA ILE A 54 12.57 -0.80 -7.15
C ILE A 54 11.24 -0.59 -6.40
N ASP A 55 11.27 0.19 -5.31
CA ASP A 55 10.07 0.56 -4.56
C ASP A 55 9.52 1.92 -5.02
N GLU A 56 8.20 2.02 -5.11
CA GLU A 56 7.44 3.21 -5.51
C GLU A 56 7.77 3.81 -6.90
N VAL A 57 7.66 3.03 -7.97
CA VAL A 57 7.81 3.57 -9.34
C VAL A 57 6.78 4.64 -9.66
N LYS A 58 7.26 5.70 -10.32
CA LYS A 58 6.51 6.74 -11.02
C LYS A 58 7.08 6.85 -12.43
N GLU A 59 6.27 7.25 -13.40
CA GLU A 59 6.76 7.53 -14.75
C GLU A 59 7.65 8.78 -14.69
N THR A 60 8.97 8.56 -14.69
CA THR A 60 9.98 9.62 -14.73
C THR A 60 10.97 9.31 -15.85
N PRO A 61 11.68 10.32 -16.40
CA PRO A 61 12.68 10.09 -17.45
C PRO A 61 13.71 9.01 -17.10
N GLU A 62 14.07 8.90 -15.82
CA GLU A 62 15.05 7.94 -15.31
C GLU A 62 14.50 6.51 -15.34
N ILE A 63 13.23 6.31 -14.95
CA ILE A 63 12.57 5.01 -15.05
C ILE A 63 12.34 4.60 -16.51
N VAL A 64 12.02 5.56 -17.38
CA VAL A 64 11.91 5.30 -18.82
C VAL A 64 13.25 4.88 -19.41
N ASN A 65 14.34 5.55 -19.03
CA ASN A 65 15.68 5.20 -19.47
C ASN A 65 16.10 3.81 -18.96
N LEU A 66 15.88 3.53 -17.66
CA LEU A 66 16.16 2.21 -17.09
C LEU A 66 15.38 1.09 -17.79
N ALA A 67 14.08 1.28 -18.02
CA ALA A 67 13.24 0.30 -18.69
C ALA A 67 13.69 0.07 -20.15
N SER A 68 14.11 1.13 -20.86
CA SER A 68 14.68 1.03 -22.21
C SER A 68 16.00 0.25 -22.23
N ILE A 69 16.86 0.44 -21.23
CA ILE A 69 18.12 -0.30 -21.10
C ILE A 69 17.86 -1.78 -20.78
N TYR A 70 16.92 -2.06 -19.88
CA TYR A 70 16.48 -3.43 -19.60
C TYR A 70 15.99 -4.14 -20.87
N GLN A 71 15.21 -3.45 -21.71
CA GLN A 71 14.77 -3.99 -23.00
C GLN A 71 15.94 -4.41 -23.89
N ILE A 72 17.00 -3.61 -23.97
CA ILE A 72 18.22 -3.94 -24.73
C ILE A 72 18.91 -5.17 -24.13
N MET A 73 18.99 -5.27 -22.80
CA MET A 73 19.61 -6.41 -22.11
C MET A 73 18.86 -7.73 -22.35
N VAL A 74 17.52 -7.69 -22.34
CA VAL A 74 16.68 -8.84 -22.69
C VAL A 74 16.88 -9.24 -24.16
N LEU A 75 16.93 -8.28 -25.09
CA LEU A 75 17.22 -8.55 -26.51
C LEU A 75 18.60 -9.16 -26.74
N LYS A 76 19.57 -8.88 -25.85
CA LYS A 76 20.91 -9.48 -25.85
C LYS A 76 21.00 -10.79 -25.07
N GLU A 77 19.87 -11.34 -24.64
CA GLU A 77 19.76 -12.61 -23.91
C GLU A 77 20.54 -12.63 -22.58
N TYR A 78 20.73 -11.47 -21.96
CA TYR A 78 21.33 -11.43 -20.63
C TYR A 78 20.37 -12.05 -19.58
N PRO A 79 20.89 -12.82 -18.60
CA PRO A 79 20.07 -13.47 -17.57
C PRO A 79 19.63 -12.46 -16.50
N ILE A 80 18.87 -11.45 -16.90
CA ILE A 80 18.37 -10.35 -16.05
C ILE A 80 16.85 -10.41 -15.95
N ASN A 81 16.32 -10.12 -14.75
CA ASN A 81 14.90 -9.95 -14.49
C ASN A 81 14.68 -8.68 -13.68
N ILE A 82 13.57 -7.98 -13.92
CA ILE A 82 13.19 -6.78 -13.18
C ILE A 82 11.83 -6.94 -12.52
N MET A 83 11.74 -6.55 -11.25
CA MET A 83 10.48 -6.46 -10.52
C MET A 83 10.32 -5.03 -9.99
N MET A 84 9.16 -4.44 -10.29
CA MET A 84 8.82 -3.07 -9.92
C MET A 84 7.56 -3.06 -9.07
N THR A 85 7.51 -2.22 -8.04
CA THR A 85 6.29 -1.92 -7.30
C THR A 85 5.92 -0.47 -7.43
N GLY A 86 4.64 -0.19 -7.69
CA GLY A 86 4.13 1.17 -7.82
C GLY A 86 2.63 1.20 -7.52
N LEU A 87 2.08 2.39 -7.25
CA LEU A 87 0.63 2.56 -7.16
C LEU A 87 -0.03 2.12 -8.48
N PRO A 88 -1.26 1.57 -8.45
CA PRO A 88 -1.94 1.10 -9.66
C PRO A 88 -1.93 2.11 -10.81
N LYS A 89 -2.15 3.39 -10.48
CA LYS A 89 -2.06 4.51 -11.42
C LYS A 89 -0.67 4.63 -12.05
N ASN A 90 0.39 4.73 -11.25
CA ASN A 90 1.76 4.89 -11.75
C ASN A 90 2.22 3.70 -12.61
N VAL A 91 1.83 2.48 -12.23
CA VAL A 91 2.13 1.28 -13.02
C VAL A 91 1.39 1.34 -14.35
N SER A 92 0.14 1.79 -14.35
CA SER A 92 -0.65 1.97 -15.57
C SER A 92 -0.07 3.06 -16.48
N GLU A 93 0.34 4.20 -15.93
CA GLU A 93 1.01 5.28 -16.67
C GLU A 93 2.29 4.77 -17.33
N LEU A 94 3.15 4.11 -16.57
CA LEU A 94 4.40 3.53 -17.07
C LEU A 94 4.19 2.48 -18.19
N GLN A 95 3.15 1.65 -18.10
CA GLN A 95 2.84 0.65 -19.12
C GLN A 95 2.26 1.25 -20.41
N ASN A 96 1.54 2.36 -20.30
CA ASN A 96 0.94 3.06 -21.44
C ASN A 96 1.90 4.07 -22.09
N ASN A 97 3.16 4.12 -21.64
CA ASN A 97 4.17 4.93 -22.27
C ASN A 97 4.50 4.37 -23.68
N ASP A 98 4.43 5.24 -24.69
CA ASP A 98 4.58 4.88 -26.10
C ASP A 98 5.97 4.30 -26.45
N VAL A 99 6.99 4.58 -25.62
CA VAL A 99 8.36 4.05 -25.79
C VAL A 99 8.50 2.66 -25.15
N LEU A 100 7.79 2.39 -24.06
CA LEU A 100 7.97 1.21 -23.21
C LEU A 100 6.93 0.11 -23.44
N THR A 101 6.40 0.00 -24.66
CA THR A 101 5.32 -0.94 -25.01
C THR A 101 5.63 -2.41 -24.67
N PHE A 102 6.91 -2.79 -24.49
CA PHE A 102 7.28 -4.12 -24.01
C PHE A 102 6.75 -4.43 -22.60
N LEU A 103 6.56 -3.40 -21.75
CA LEU A 103 6.00 -3.54 -20.40
C LEU A 103 4.53 -4.00 -20.41
N LEU A 104 3.82 -3.86 -21.53
CA LEU A 104 2.46 -4.43 -21.69
C LEU A 104 2.46 -5.95 -21.61
N ARG A 105 3.59 -6.60 -21.87
CA ARG A 105 3.77 -8.05 -21.78
C ARG A 105 4.31 -8.51 -20.43
N SER A 106 4.58 -7.58 -19.50
CA SER A 106 5.05 -7.92 -18.16
C SER A 106 3.92 -8.50 -17.30
N GLY A 107 4.26 -9.46 -16.44
CA GLY A 107 3.30 -10.02 -15.49
C GLY A 107 2.93 -9.00 -14.40
N ARG A 108 1.64 -8.92 -14.06
CA ARG A 108 1.13 -8.03 -13.01
C ARG A 108 0.55 -8.83 -11.85
N ILE A 109 1.02 -8.52 -10.64
CA ILE A 109 0.46 -9.07 -9.40
C ILE A 109 -0.25 -7.92 -8.66
N PRO A 110 -1.58 -7.80 -8.77
CA PRO A 110 -2.33 -6.80 -8.01
C PRO A 110 -2.33 -7.19 -6.51
N LEU A 111 -1.96 -6.25 -5.66
CA LEU A 111 -2.05 -6.41 -4.20
C LEU A 111 -3.27 -5.68 -3.66
N GLY A 112 -4.26 -6.47 -3.24
CA GLY A 112 -5.46 -6.02 -2.53
C GLY A 112 -5.25 -5.93 -1.02
N PRO A 113 -6.35 -5.73 -0.26
CA PRO A 113 -6.35 -5.91 1.19
C PRO A 113 -5.88 -7.32 1.57
N LEU A 114 -5.25 -7.45 2.74
CA LEU A 114 -4.93 -8.74 3.33
C LEU A 114 -6.21 -9.52 3.64
N ASP A 115 -6.16 -10.84 3.43
CA ASP A 115 -7.26 -11.72 3.79
C ASP A 115 -7.49 -11.73 5.30
N ALA A 116 -8.76 -11.72 5.71
CA ALA A 116 -9.14 -11.62 7.11
C ALA A 116 -8.79 -12.89 7.90
N PHE A 117 -8.95 -14.08 7.30
CA PHE A 117 -8.57 -15.34 7.94
C PHE A 117 -7.05 -15.45 8.09
N ASP A 118 -6.29 -15.00 7.09
CA ASP A 118 -4.83 -14.93 7.17
C ASP A 118 -4.36 -13.96 8.27
N ILE A 119 -4.98 -12.79 8.41
CA ILE A 119 -4.68 -11.84 9.50
C ILE A 119 -4.94 -12.49 10.86
N GLN A 120 -6.13 -13.08 11.03
CA GLN A 120 -6.53 -13.70 12.29
C GLN A 120 -5.56 -14.82 12.67
N PHE A 121 -5.23 -15.70 11.71
CA PHE A 121 -4.27 -16.78 11.88
C PHE A 121 -2.87 -16.26 12.25
N ARG A 122 -2.39 -15.21 11.59
CA ARG A 122 -1.07 -14.63 11.87
C ARG A 122 -1.01 -14.00 13.25
N TYR A 123 -2.05 -13.29 13.68
CA TYR A 123 -2.12 -12.79 15.06
C TYR A 123 -2.09 -13.92 16.07
N GLN A 124 -2.92 -14.95 15.87
CA GLN A 124 -2.95 -16.12 16.75
C GLN A 124 -1.56 -16.73 16.89
N LYS A 125 -0.87 -17.01 15.77
CA LYS A 125 0.48 -17.59 15.78
C LYS A 125 1.52 -16.67 16.42
N ALA A 126 1.42 -15.36 16.23
CA ALA A 126 2.33 -14.41 16.85
C ALA A 126 2.20 -14.39 18.38
N PHE A 127 0.97 -14.41 18.89
CA PHE A 127 0.71 -14.41 20.33
C PHE A 127 1.04 -15.76 20.98
N GLU A 128 0.71 -16.88 20.32
CA GLU A 128 1.09 -18.23 20.77
C GLU A 128 2.61 -18.36 20.95
N ARG A 129 3.41 -17.86 20.00
CA ARG A 129 4.88 -17.86 20.09
C ARG A 129 5.43 -17.03 21.25
N ALA A 130 4.67 -16.03 21.67
CA ALA A 130 5.02 -15.18 22.79
C ALA A 130 4.43 -15.66 24.13
N ASN A 131 3.81 -16.85 24.16
CA ASN A 131 3.07 -17.39 25.31
C ASN A 131 1.94 -16.46 25.80
N LYS A 132 1.39 -15.61 24.92
CA LYS A 132 0.25 -14.73 25.23
C LYS A 132 -1.04 -15.42 24.80
N LYS A 133 -1.99 -15.56 25.72
CA LYS A 133 -3.31 -16.12 25.45
C LYS A 133 -4.26 -15.03 24.97
N ILE A 134 -5.09 -15.34 23.98
CA ILE A 134 -6.09 -14.44 23.43
C ILE A 134 -7.35 -15.24 23.08
N SER A 135 -8.53 -14.65 23.32
CA SER A 135 -9.80 -15.27 22.93
C SER A 135 -10.05 -15.12 21.43
N GLU A 136 -10.84 -16.01 20.86
CA GLU A 136 -11.21 -15.92 19.44
C GLU A 136 -12.02 -14.65 19.13
N ALA A 137 -12.84 -14.19 20.08
CA ALA A 137 -13.56 -12.92 19.99
C ALA A 137 -12.59 -11.73 19.87
N ASN A 138 -11.52 -11.69 20.66
CA ASN A 138 -10.51 -10.63 20.61
C ASN A 138 -9.69 -10.70 19.33
N LEU A 139 -9.33 -11.90 18.86
CA LEU A 139 -8.67 -12.08 17.55
C LEU A 139 -9.54 -11.56 16.39
N MET A 140 -10.84 -11.89 16.41
CA MET A 140 -11.78 -11.41 15.40
C MET A 140 -11.93 -9.89 15.46
N ARG A 141 -12.01 -9.32 16.66
CA ARG A 141 -12.07 -7.87 16.88
C ARG A 141 -10.83 -7.18 16.31
N MET A 142 -9.64 -7.64 16.68
CA MET A 142 -8.38 -7.10 16.16
C MET A 142 -8.33 -7.19 14.63
N THR A 143 -8.72 -8.32 14.06
CA THR A 143 -8.77 -8.52 12.61
C THR A 143 -9.66 -7.48 11.92
N LYS A 144 -10.88 -7.27 12.42
CA LYS A 144 -11.83 -6.29 11.88
C LYS A 144 -11.30 -4.85 11.94
N LEU A 145 -10.60 -4.49 13.01
CA LEU A 145 -10.01 -3.15 13.18
C LEU A 145 -8.95 -2.82 12.11
N THR A 146 -8.34 -3.83 11.47
CA THR A 146 -7.35 -3.62 10.41
C THR A 146 -7.97 -3.31 9.04
N LYS A 147 -9.21 -3.75 8.78
CA LYS A 147 -9.81 -3.78 7.43
C LYS A 147 -8.91 -4.36 6.32
N GLY A 148 -7.99 -5.28 6.66
CA GLY A 148 -7.03 -5.81 5.68
C GLY A 148 -5.91 -4.84 5.31
N TYR A 149 -5.83 -3.65 5.92
CA TYR A 149 -4.74 -2.72 5.67
C TYR A 149 -3.44 -3.24 6.33
N ALA A 150 -2.44 -3.56 5.51
CA ALA A 150 -1.19 -4.16 5.98
C ALA A 150 -0.47 -3.35 7.07
N TYR A 151 -0.46 -2.02 6.96
CA TYR A 151 0.15 -1.17 8.00
C TYR A 151 -0.67 -1.24 9.30
N ALA A 152 -2.00 -1.16 9.23
CA ALA A 152 -2.88 -1.33 10.38
C ALA A 152 -2.72 -2.70 11.05
N PHE A 153 -2.56 -3.76 10.26
CA PHE A 153 -2.28 -5.11 10.76
C PHE A 153 -0.96 -5.19 11.54
N GLN A 154 0.11 -4.60 11.01
CA GLN A 154 1.41 -4.61 11.66
C GLN A 154 1.40 -3.79 12.96
N ASP A 155 0.85 -2.58 12.88
CA ASP A 155 0.89 -1.60 13.96
C ASP A 155 0.01 -2.01 15.15
N LEU A 156 -1.23 -2.45 14.88
CA LEU A 156 -2.14 -2.96 15.91
C LEU A 156 -1.55 -4.18 16.63
N GLY A 157 -1.00 -5.13 15.86
CA GLY A 157 -0.34 -6.31 16.42
C GLY A 157 0.83 -5.96 17.33
N TYR A 158 1.67 -5.00 16.92
CA TYR A 158 2.80 -4.51 17.70
C TYR A 158 2.35 -3.87 19.03
N TYR A 159 1.37 -2.98 19.00
CA TYR A 159 0.88 -2.31 20.21
C TYR A 159 0.26 -3.28 21.21
N VAL A 160 -0.61 -4.18 20.75
CA VAL A 160 -1.23 -5.19 21.62
C VAL A 160 -0.18 -6.14 22.19
N TRP A 161 0.78 -6.59 21.37
CA TRP A 161 1.87 -7.46 21.82
C TRP A 161 2.72 -6.81 22.93
N LYS A 162 3.01 -5.51 22.79
CA LYS A 162 3.81 -4.74 23.74
C LYS A 162 3.06 -4.39 25.02
N HIS A 163 1.77 -4.07 24.90
CA HIS A 163 0.93 -3.63 26.02
C HIS A 163 0.47 -4.80 26.89
N ALA A 164 -0.09 -5.83 26.27
CA ALA A 164 -0.68 -6.94 27.00
C ALA A 164 0.39 -7.77 27.71
N THR A 165 0.04 -8.35 28.85
CA THR A 165 0.89 -9.29 29.59
C THR A 165 0.70 -10.71 29.05
N ASP A 166 0.36 -11.68 29.90
CA ASP A 166 0.20 -13.08 29.49
C ASP A 166 -1.19 -13.35 28.87
N HIS A 167 -2.17 -12.49 29.15
CA HIS A 167 -3.54 -12.62 28.64
C HIS A 167 -3.95 -11.31 27.98
N ILE A 168 -4.33 -11.38 26.70
CA ILE A 168 -4.81 -10.25 25.92
C ILE A 168 -6.32 -10.13 26.14
N THR A 169 -6.70 -9.07 26.86
CA THR A 169 -8.08 -8.74 27.18
C THR A 169 -8.68 -7.75 26.19
N GLU A 170 -9.99 -7.49 26.29
CA GLU A 170 -10.62 -6.43 25.51
C GLU A 170 -10.10 -5.04 25.90
N SER A 171 -9.84 -4.82 27.21
CA SER A 171 -9.26 -3.57 27.73
C SER A 171 -7.90 -3.29 27.11
N ASP A 172 -7.03 -4.29 26.99
CA ASP A 172 -5.71 -4.12 26.38
C ASP A 172 -5.80 -3.57 24.95
N ILE A 173 -6.82 -3.99 24.19
CA ILE A 173 -7.05 -3.50 22.83
C ILE A 173 -7.62 -2.08 22.88
N ASP A 174 -8.53 -1.79 23.82
CA ASP A 174 -9.12 -0.46 23.97
C ASP A 174 -8.12 0.60 24.40
N ASP A 175 -7.23 0.25 25.33
CA ASP A 175 -6.21 1.14 25.87
C ASP A 175 -5.21 1.58 24.79
N ILE A 176 -4.93 0.71 23.80
CA ILE A 176 -4.01 1.03 22.69
C ILE A 176 -4.70 1.68 21.49
N LEU A 177 -6.04 1.64 21.39
CA LEU A 177 -6.77 2.18 20.23
C LEU A 177 -6.45 3.66 19.95
N PRO A 178 -6.34 4.56 20.95
CA PRO A 178 -5.94 5.94 20.71
C PRO A 178 -4.55 6.08 20.08
N LEU A 179 -3.56 5.33 20.58
CA LEU A 179 -2.17 5.35 20.06
C LEU A 179 -2.13 4.82 18.62
N PHE A 180 -2.77 3.67 18.40
CA PHE A 180 -2.89 3.06 17.09
C PHE A 180 -3.56 4.00 16.06
N LYS A 181 -4.67 4.64 16.41
CA LYS A 181 -5.32 5.63 15.54
C LYS A 181 -4.40 6.81 15.23
N ASN A 182 -3.71 7.33 16.24
CA ASN A 182 -2.77 8.45 16.05
C ASN A 182 -1.66 8.09 15.05
N ASP A 183 -1.10 6.89 15.14
CA ASP A 183 -0.05 6.43 14.23
C ASP A 183 -0.56 6.23 12.80
N LEU A 184 -1.75 5.64 12.62
CA LEU A 184 -2.42 5.60 11.32
C LEU A 184 -2.58 7.00 10.72
N TYR A 185 -3.05 7.95 11.53
CA TYR A 185 -3.36 9.31 11.07
C TYR A 185 -2.09 10.03 10.64
N LYS A 186 -1.07 10.02 11.51
CA LYS A 186 0.18 10.75 11.30
C LYS A 186 1.04 10.12 10.21
N ASN A 187 1.22 8.79 10.24
CA ASN A 187 2.23 8.12 9.44
C ASN A 187 1.70 7.75 8.04
N ALA A 188 0.39 7.59 7.88
CA ALA A 188 -0.21 7.21 6.60
C ALA A 188 -1.23 8.24 6.09
N TYR A 189 -2.26 8.56 6.87
CA TYR A 189 -3.44 9.23 6.31
C TYR A 189 -3.21 10.69 5.95
N THR A 190 -2.44 11.43 6.74
CA THR A 190 -2.04 12.80 6.39
C THR A 190 -1.33 12.85 5.03
N LYS A 191 -0.39 11.93 4.79
CA LYS A 191 0.32 11.85 3.50
C LYS A 191 -0.64 11.51 2.37
N ILE A 192 -1.46 10.46 2.55
CA ILE A 192 -2.44 10.02 1.54
C ILE A 192 -3.34 11.18 1.14
N ILE A 193 -3.96 11.87 2.09
CA ILE A 193 -4.88 12.96 1.81
C ILE A 193 -4.16 14.17 1.17
N SER A 194 -2.93 14.47 1.59
CA SER A 194 -2.15 15.59 1.01
C SER A 194 -1.80 15.39 -0.46
N GLU A 195 -1.71 14.15 -0.93
CA GLU A 195 -1.44 13.81 -2.33
C GLU A 195 -2.71 13.83 -3.21
N LEU A 196 -3.90 13.89 -2.60
CA LEU A 196 -5.18 13.94 -3.31
C LEU A 196 -5.53 15.37 -3.71
N SER A 197 -6.23 15.52 -4.85
CA SER A 197 -6.68 16.85 -5.27
C SER A 197 -7.84 17.35 -4.40
N PRO A 198 -8.12 18.68 -4.38
CA PRO A 198 -9.23 19.23 -3.59
C PRO A 198 -10.59 18.55 -3.89
N THR A 199 -10.82 18.16 -5.14
CA THR A 199 -12.04 17.44 -5.55
C THR A 199 -12.12 16.01 -5.00
N ASP A 200 -10.99 15.29 -4.94
CA ASP A 200 -10.95 13.98 -4.27
C ASP A 200 -11.28 14.15 -2.79
N GLN A 201 -10.64 15.11 -2.13
CA GLN A 201 -10.85 15.39 -0.71
C GLN A 201 -12.32 15.74 -0.43
N LYS A 202 -12.95 16.55 -1.31
CA LYS A 202 -14.39 16.85 -1.23
C LYS A 202 -15.27 15.61 -1.37
N PHE A 203 -14.95 14.71 -2.30
CA PHE A 203 -15.65 13.43 -2.45
C PHE A 203 -15.56 12.61 -1.15
N LEU A 204 -14.35 12.47 -0.59
CA LEU A 204 -14.13 11.74 0.66
C LEU A 204 -14.82 12.42 1.85
N MET A 205 -14.87 13.75 1.90
CA MET A 205 -15.60 14.45 2.97
C MET A 205 -17.11 14.25 2.89
N ILE A 206 -17.68 14.19 1.69
CA ILE A 206 -19.10 13.84 1.51
C ILE A 206 -19.36 12.43 2.05
N MET A 207 -18.47 11.48 1.76
CA MET A 207 -18.57 10.14 2.34
C MET A 207 -18.45 10.16 3.87
N ALA A 208 -17.47 10.89 4.42
CA ALA A 208 -17.23 10.95 5.86
C ALA A 208 -18.40 11.60 6.63
N LYS A 209 -19.08 12.58 6.03
CA LYS A 209 -20.27 13.24 6.59
C LYS A 209 -21.56 12.41 6.42
N SER A 210 -21.54 11.31 5.68
CA SER A 210 -22.69 10.41 5.54
C SER A 210 -22.92 9.62 6.83
N ASP A 211 -24.18 9.39 7.19
CA ASP A 211 -24.55 8.57 8.35
C ASP A 211 -24.12 7.10 8.19
N ASN A 212 -23.99 6.62 6.94
CA ASN A 212 -23.67 5.24 6.63
C ASN A 212 -22.18 5.07 6.24
N ASP A 213 -21.57 3.95 6.65
CA ASP A 213 -20.21 3.60 6.21
C ASP A 213 -20.15 3.16 4.74
N VAL A 214 -21.27 2.69 4.20
CA VAL A 214 -21.46 2.38 2.78
C VAL A 214 -22.32 3.48 2.16
N VAL A 215 -21.76 4.20 1.21
CA VAL A 215 -22.36 5.42 0.64
C VAL A 215 -22.74 5.21 -0.81
N GLU A 216 -23.95 5.63 -1.16
CA GLU A 216 -24.47 5.62 -2.54
C GLU A 216 -23.77 6.68 -3.40
N ILE A 217 -23.26 6.30 -4.57
CA ILE A 217 -22.70 7.23 -5.56
C ILE A 217 -23.75 8.27 -5.99
N SER A 218 -25.03 7.89 -6.01
CA SER A 218 -26.12 8.82 -6.31
C SER A 218 -26.25 9.94 -5.27
N HIS A 219 -25.98 9.66 -3.99
CA HIS A 219 -25.94 10.64 -2.92
C HIS A 219 -24.74 11.57 -3.09
N ILE A 220 -23.55 11.02 -3.34
CA ILE A 220 -22.33 11.80 -3.57
C ILE A 220 -22.51 12.74 -4.76
N ARG A 221 -23.08 12.25 -5.86
CA ARG A 221 -23.39 13.06 -7.05
C ARG A 221 -24.30 14.24 -6.74
N LYS A 222 -25.35 14.04 -5.93
CA LYS A 222 -26.26 15.11 -5.51
C LYS A 222 -25.52 16.17 -4.69
N GLN A 223 -24.69 15.77 -3.74
CA GLN A 223 -23.92 16.68 -2.88
C GLN A 223 -22.82 17.43 -3.65
N MET A 224 -22.17 16.79 -4.62
CA MET A 224 -21.18 17.46 -5.47
C MET A 224 -21.82 18.43 -6.47
N ASN A 225 -23.10 18.27 -6.81
CA ASN A 225 -23.79 18.97 -7.89
C ASN A 225 -23.04 18.87 -9.24
N LYS A 226 -22.68 17.64 -9.63
CA LYS A 226 -21.91 17.32 -10.85
C LYS A 226 -22.55 16.19 -11.66
N SER A 227 -22.14 16.05 -12.92
CA SER A 227 -22.61 14.99 -13.81
C SER A 227 -22.13 13.61 -13.36
N SER A 228 -22.83 12.55 -13.79
CA SER A 228 -22.42 11.16 -13.51
C SER A 228 -21.01 10.87 -13.99
N ASN A 229 -20.66 11.32 -15.21
CA ASN A 229 -19.33 11.08 -15.78
C ASN A 229 -18.23 11.73 -14.93
N TYR A 230 -18.47 12.95 -14.43
CA TYR A 230 -17.52 13.63 -13.55
C TYR A 230 -17.29 12.83 -12.27
N VAL A 231 -18.35 12.45 -11.56
CA VAL A 231 -18.25 11.69 -10.30
C VAL A 231 -17.62 10.32 -10.52
N SER A 232 -17.93 9.64 -11.63
CA SER A 232 -17.34 8.34 -11.98
C SER A 232 -15.82 8.41 -12.17
N GLN A 233 -15.29 9.49 -12.74
CA GLN A 233 -13.84 9.68 -12.88
C GLN A 233 -13.15 9.78 -11.52
N TYR A 234 -13.68 10.57 -10.59
CA TYR A 234 -13.11 10.69 -9.24
C TYR A 234 -13.29 9.42 -8.41
N ARG A 235 -14.44 8.74 -8.57
CA ARG A 235 -14.65 7.40 -8.00
C ARG A 235 -13.55 6.44 -8.44
N GLN A 236 -13.30 6.34 -9.75
CA GLN A 236 -12.28 5.44 -10.28
C GLN A 236 -10.90 5.81 -9.75
N ARG A 237 -10.56 7.10 -9.74
CA ARG A 237 -9.28 7.59 -9.21
C ARG A 237 -9.07 7.24 -7.73
N LEU A 238 -10.11 7.33 -6.91
CA LEU A 238 -10.06 7.00 -5.49
C LEU A 238 -10.01 5.48 -5.22
N ILE A 239 -10.57 4.67 -6.13
CA ILE A 239 -10.40 3.20 -6.12
C ILE A 239 -8.96 2.85 -6.52
N ASP A 240 -8.42 3.48 -7.55
CA ASP A 240 -7.06 3.24 -8.05
C ASP A 240 -5.99 3.66 -7.02
N SER A 241 -6.26 4.71 -6.24
CA SER A 241 -5.43 5.12 -5.10
C SER A 241 -5.63 4.23 -3.87
N GLN A 242 -6.53 3.25 -3.94
CA GLN A 242 -6.88 2.31 -2.87
C GLN A 242 -7.41 3.00 -1.60
N VAL A 243 -8.01 4.19 -1.70
CA VAL A 243 -8.61 4.92 -0.57
C VAL A 243 -10.07 4.52 -0.32
N ILE A 244 -10.77 4.13 -1.39
CA ILE A 244 -12.12 3.58 -1.33
C ILE A 244 -12.19 2.24 -2.07
N ILE A 245 -13.24 1.48 -1.80
CA ILE A 245 -13.58 0.24 -2.51
C ILE A 245 -15.03 0.27 -2.97
N GLU A 246 -15.34 -0.56 -3.95
CA GLU A 246 -16.71 -0.87 -4.34
C GLU A 246 -17.38 -1.70 -3.25
N ALA A 247 -18.57 -1.27 -2.81
CA ALA A 247 -19.33 -1.89 -1.73
C ALA A 247 -20.72 -2.32 -2.20
N GLY A 248 -20.79 -2.88 -3.42
CA GLY A 248 -22.01 -3.24 -4.13
C GLY A 248 -22.37 -2.28 -5.27
N TYR A 249 -23.44 -2.59 -6.00
CA TYR A 249 -23.87 -1.81 -7.16
C TYR A 249 -24.16 -0.35 -6.77
N GLY A 250 -23.42 0.58 -7.38
CA GLY A 250 -23.57 2.01 -7.12
C GLY A 250 -23.10 2.49 -5.74
N LYS A 251 -22.41 1.65 -4.97
CA LYS A 251 -22.02 1.92 -3.58
C LYS A 251 -20.51 1.90 -3.39
N VAL A 252 -20.02 2.72 -2.46
CA VAL A 252 -18.60 2.79 -2.09
C VAL A 252 -18.43 2.85 -0.57
N SER A 253 -17.28 2.38 -0.09
CA SER A 253 -16.88 2.52 1.31
C SER A 253 -15.38 2.81 1.43
N PHE A 254 -14.95 3.34 2.57
CA PHE A 254 -13.52 3.50 2.83
C PHE A 254 -12.84 2.15 2.97
N SER A 255 -11.75 1.97 2.22
CA SER A 255 -10.87 0.80 2.33
C SER A 255 -10.03 0.85 3.61
N LEU A 256 -9.70 2.06 4.08
CA LEU A 256 -8.79 2.30 5.19
C LEU A 256 -9.56 2.37 6.53
N PRO A 257 -9.07 1.72 7.60
CA PRO A 257 -9.73 1.74 8.91
C PRO A 257 -9.73 3.16 9.51
N PHE A 258 -10.83 3.56 10.14
CA PHE A 258 -10.99 4.88 10.78
C PHE A 258 -10.81 6.11 9.87
N MET A 259 -10.81 5.95 8.54
CA MET A 259 -10.64 7.08 7.62
C MET A 259 -11.74 8.14 7.78
N LYS A 260 -12.98 7.73 8.01
CA LYS A 260 -14.10 8.64 8.32
C LYS A 260 -13.79 9.51 9.56
N GLU A 261 -13.36 8.89 10.65
CA GLU A 261 -12.99 9.60 11.89
C GLU A 261 -11.82 10.56 11.67
N PHE A 262 -10.79 10.11 10.94
CA PHE A 262 -9.64 10.94 10.58
C PHE A 262 -10.07 12.18 9.81
N LEU A 263 -10.86 12.01 8.76
CA LEU A 263 -11.31 13.09 7.88
C LEU A 263 -12.13 14.14 8.64
N LEU A 264 -13.05 13.70 9.51
CA LEU A 264 -13.85 14.63 10.33
C LEU A 264 -12.97 15.42 11.30
N LYS A 265 -12.01 14.77 11.98
CA LYS A 265 -11.04 15.46 12.86
C LYS A 265 -10.12 16.40 12.08
N ALA A 266 -9.60 15.96 10.94
CA ALA A 266 -8.67 16.74 10.13
C ALA A 266 -9.33 17.97 9.52
N ALA A 267 -10.64 17.91 9.22
CA ALA A 267 -11.39 19.08 8.78
C ALA A 267 -11.42 20.19 9.84
N GLU A 268 -11.49 19.84 11.14
CA GLU A 268 -11.46 20.82 12.25
C GLU A 268 -10.10 21.52 12.37
N PHE A 269 -9.00 20.86 11.98
CA PHE A 269 -7.64 21.40 12.10
C PHE A 269 -7.14 22.12 10.83
N TYR A 270 -7.59 21.69 9.65
CA TYR A 270 -6.95 22.05 8.38
C TYR A 270 -7.93 22.51 7.28
N ASN A 271 -9.22 22.67 7.56
CA ASN A 271 -10.26 23.05 6.58
C ASN A 271 -10.25 22.18 5.30
N ILE A 272 -10.09 20.87 5.47
CA ILE A 272 -10.07 19.92 4.35
C ILE A 272 -11.47 19.79 3.74
N GLY A 273 -11.59 20.07 2.44
CA GLY A 273 -12.76 19.70 1.64
C GLY A 273 -13.98 20.62 1.71
N GLU A 274 -13.81 21.90 2.08
CA GLU A 274 -14.81 22.95 1.82
C GLU A 274 -14.98 23.23 0.31
#